data_AF-A0A4R5AX47-F1
#
_entry.id   AF-A0A4R5AX47-F1
#
_cell.length_a   1.000
_cell.length_b   1.000
_cell.length_c   1.000
_cell.angle_alpha   90.00
_cell.angle_beta   90.00
_cell.angle_gamma   90.00
#
_symmetry.space_group_name_H-M   'P 1'
#
loop_
_entity.id
_entity.type
_entity.pdbx_description
1 polymer ?
#
loop_
_entity_poly.entity_id
_entity_poly.type
_entity_poly.pdbx_seq_one_letter_code
_entity_poly.pdbx_strand_id
1 'polypeptide(L)'
;MLAILCAGMFLVLLDVTIVNVALPGIGRALDTGLPGLQGVVDGYAVAIAGLLLGAGALGDRIGHRRMTLIGFGLFGLASLACGAAAGAGPLIAARAVQGAGAALLLPGGLALITAAYPGRAEQARALGVW
;
A
#
# COMPACT_ATOMS: atom_id res chain seq x y z
N MET A 1 4.64 -14.51 -11.69
CA MET A 1 4.54 -14.13 -10.27
C MET A 1 5.32 -12.85 -9.98
N LEU A 2 6.63 -12.80 -10.26
CA LEU A 2 7.46 -11.61 -10.04
C LEU A 2 6.87 -10.32 -10.65
N ALA A 3 6.45 -10.34 -11.92
CA ALA A 3 5.82 -9.19 -12.57
C ALA A 3 4.57 -8.65 -11.83
N ILE A 4 3.77 -9.53 -11.21
CA ILE A 4 2.59 -9.13 -10.44
C ILE A 4 3.02 -8.45 -9.14
N LEU A 5 4.04 -9.00 -8.46
CA LEU A 5 4.57 -8.43 -7.23
C LEU A 5 5.24 -7.07 -7.48
N CYS A 6 6.00 -6.95 -8.56
CA CYS A 6 6.57 -5.68 -9.01
C CYS A 6 5.48 -4.67 -9.39
N ALA A 7 4.43 -5.09 -10.11
CA ALA A 7 3.31 -4.23 -10.44
C ALA A 7 2.59 -3.73 -9.17
N GLY A 8 2.44 -4.59 -8.15
CA GLY A 8 1.90 -4.18 -6.85
C GLY A 8 2.76 -3.16 -6.13
N MET A 9 4.07 -3.41 -6.04
CA MET A 9 5.00 -2.47 -5.43
C MET A 9 5.03 -1.14 -6.17
N PHE A 10 5.02 -1.19 -7.50
CA PHE A 10 4.91 -0.02 -8.36
C PHE A 10 3.61 0.76 -8.08
N LEU A 11 2.46 0.08 -8.00
CA LEU A 11 1.18 0.73 -7.70
C LEU A 11 1.18 1.42 -6.33
N VAL A 12 1.76 0.77 -5.31
CA VAL A 12 1.90 1.33 -3.95
C VAL A 12 2.79 2.59 -3.98
N LEU A 13 3.91 2.56 -4.70
CA LEU A 13 4.82 3.71 -4.79
C LEU A 13 4.23 4.84 -5.64
N LEU A 14 3.57 4.48 -6.74
CA LEU A 14 2.87 5.41 -7.61
C LEU A 14 1.76 6.14 -6.85
N ASP A 15 0.97 5.45 -6.04
CA ASP A 15 -0.09 6.04 -5.22
C ASP A 15 0.44 7.12 -4.27
N VAL A 16 1.50 6.82 -3.51
CA VAL A 16 2.14 7.81 -2.62
C VAL A 16 2.61 9.02 -3.42
N THR A 17 3.17 8.80 -4.60
CA THR A 17 3.65 9.88 -5.47
C THR A 17 2.49 10.72 -6.00
N ILE A 18 1.41 10.09 -6.48
CA ILE A 18 0.22 10.75 -6.99
C ILE A 18 -0.39 11.65 -5.92
N VAL A 19 -0.59 11.12 -4.71
CA VAL A 19 -1.19 11.90 -3.61
C VAL A 19 -0.31 13.10 -3.26
N ASN A 20 1.02 12.93 -3.20
CA ASN A 20 1.93 14.03 -2.91
C ASN A 20 1.90 15.14 -3.99
N VAL A 21 1.84 14.75 -5.26
CA VAL A 21 1.70 15.70 -6.38
C VAL A 21 0.32 16.37 -6.37
N ALA A 22 -0.72 15.62 -6.01
CA ALA A 22 -2.11 16.09 -5.99
C ALA A 22 -2.48 16.87 -4.73
N LEU A 23 -1.67 16.86 -3.67
CA LEU A 23 -1.94 17.53 -2.37
C LEU A 23 -2.49 18.96 -2.52
N PRO A 24 -1.87 19.87 -3.31
CA PRO A 24 -2.40 21.22 -3.50
C PRO A 24 -3.75 21.26 -4.24
N GLY A 25 -4.02 20.28 -5.10
CA GLY A 25 -5.30 20.10 -5.78
C GLY A 25 -6.38 19.59 -4.83
N ILE A 26 -6.06 18.58 -4.01
CA ILE A 26 -6.92 18.01 -2.97
C ILE A 26 -7.34 19.11 -1.99
N GLY A 27 -6.40 19.96 -1.56
CA GLY A 27 -6.66 21.07 -0.65
C GLY A 27 -7.72 22.04 -1.17
N ARG A 28 -7.59 22.43 -2.44
CA ARG A 28 -8.54 23.31 -3.13
C ARG A 28 -9.89 22.64 -3.41
N ALA A 29 -9.88 21.36 -3.79
CA ALA A 29 -11.09 20.63 -4.18
C ALA A 29 -11.97 20.26 -2.97
N LEU A 30 -11.36 19.98 -1.82
CA LEU A 30 -12.06 19.57 -0.60
C LEU A 30 -12.18 20.69 0.43
N ASP A 31 -11.81 21.92 0.06
CA ASP A 31 -11.76 23.10 0.93
C ASP A 31 -11.10 22.80 2.30
N THR A 32 -9.97 22.09 2.25
CA THR A 32 -9.27 21.62 3.45
C THR A 32 -7.95 22.35 3.64
N GLY A 33 -7.72 22.81 4.88
CA GLY A 33 -6.44 23.39 5.29
C GLY A 33 -5.34 22.36 5.49
N LEU A 34 -4.16 22.87 5.90
CA LEU A 34 -2.97 22.07 6.17
C LEU A 34 -3.20 20.83 7.07
N PRO A 35 -4.00 20.89 8.15
CA PRO A 35 -4.23 19.72 9.01
C PRO A 35 -4.91 18.56 8.27
N GLY A 36 -5.85 18.84 7.36
CA GLY A 36 -6.51 17.78 6.60
C GLY A 36 -5.59 17.19 5.53
N LEU A 37 -4.76 18.03 4.89
CA LEU A 37 -3.74 17.57 3.95
C LEU A 37 -2.70 16.66 4.61
N GLN A 38 -2.24 17.03 5.81
CA GLN A 38 -1.36 16.19 6.62
C GLN A 38 -2.04 14.87 6.98
N GLY A 39 -3.30 14.92 7.42
CA GLY A 39 -4.09 13.72 7.72
C GLY A 39 -4.18 12.73 6.55
N VAL A 40 -4.23 13.21 5.30
CA VAL A 40 -4.29 12.35 4.09
C VAL A 40 -2.99 11.55 3.90
N VAL A 41 -1.86 12.18 4.20
CA VAL A 41 -0.53 11.55 4.11
C VAL A 41 -0.29 10.66 5.33
N ASP A 42 -0.53 11.20 6.52
CA ASP A 42 -0.27 10.54 7.80
C ASP A 42 -1.20 9.34 8.00
N GLY A 43 -2.48 9.43 7.61
CA GLY A 43 -3.42 8.32 7.73
C GLY A 43 -2.93 7.07 7.01
N TYR A 44 -2.32 7.25 5.84
CA TYR A 44 -1.68 6.15 5.09
C TYR A 44 -0.40 5.65 5.77
N ALA A 45 0.50 6.58 6.13
CA ALA A 45 1.81 6.23 6.70
C ALA A 45 1.69 5.53 8.07
N VAL A 46 0.83 6.04 8.94
CA VAL A 46 0.55 5.47 10.27
C VAL A 46 -0.08 4.09 10.16
N ALA A 47 -1.04 3.91 9.24
CA ALA A 47 -1.65 2.60 9.02
C ALA A 47 -0.63 1.58 8.54
N ILE A 48 0.24 1.94 7.59
CA ILE A 48 1.36 1.08 7.19
C ILE A 48 2.26 0.76 8.38
N ALA A 49 2.77 1.78 9.07
CA ALA A 49 3.74 1.59 10.15
C ALA A 49 3.19 0.71 11.28
N GLY A 50 1.93 0.93 11.66
CA GLY A 50 1.28 0.18 12.73
C GLY A 50 0.90 -1.26 12.35
N LEU A 51 0.61 -1.51 11.07
CA LEU A 51 0.12 -2.82 10.62
C LEU A 51 1.20 -3.69 9.96
N LEU A 52 2.36 -3.13 9.60
CA LEU A 52 3.40 -3.85 8.85
C LEU A 52 3.84 -5.15 9.54
N LEU A 53 4.15 -5.08 10.84
CA LEU A 53 4.59 -6.24 11.61
C LEU A 53 3.45 -7.26 11.79
N GLY A 54 2.23 -6.78 12.06
CA GLY A 54 1.04 -7.63 12.20
C GLY A 54 0.67 -8.34 10.89
N ALA A 55 0.78 -7.64 9.76
CA ALA A 55 0.55 -8.18 8.43
C ALA A 55 1.57 -9.28 8.07
N GLY A 56 2.83 -9.09 8.45
CA GLY A 56 3.87 -10.12 8.34
C GLY A 56 3.51 -11.38 9.13
N ALA A 57 3.23 -11.22 10.44
CA ALA A 57 2.85 -12.33 11.32
C ALA A 57 1.56 -13.05 10.88
N LEU A 58 0.59 -12.31 10.33
CA LEU A 58 -0.63 -12.88 9.78
C LEU A 58 -0.35 -13.66 8.48
N GLY A 59 0.56 -13.15 7.66
CA GLY A 59 1.09 -13.82 6.47
C GLY A 59 1.79 -15.14 6.80
N ASP A 60 2.59 -15.17 7.86
CA ASP A 60 3.28 -16.39 8.33
C ASP A 60 2.27 -17.49 8.75
N ARG A 61 1.12 -17.10 9.32
CA ARG A 61 0.10 -18.02 9.81
C ARG A 61 -0.88 -18.50 8.73
N ILE A 62 -1.38 -17.58 7.90
CA ILE A 62 -2.47 -17.85 6.95
C ILE A 62 -1.94 -18.08 5.52
N GLY A 63 -0.68 -17.73 5.27
CA GLY A 63 0.03 -17.89 4.01
C GLY A 63 0.17 -16.56 3.23
N HIS A 64 1.41 -16.21 2.90
CA HIS A 64 1.74 -14.96 2.20
C HIS A 64 1.00 -14.78 0.87
N ARG A 65 0.80 -15.85 0.09
CA ARG A 65 0.06 -15.76 -1.19
C ARG A 65 -1.36 -15.22 -1.01
N ARG A 66 -2.09 -15.74 -0.02
CA ARG A 66 -3.46 -15.29 0.27
C ARG A 66 -3.45 -13.84 0.78
N MET A 67 -2.51 -13.53 1.66
CA MET A 67 -2.42 -12.21 2.28
C MET A 67 -2.04 -11.11 1.28
N THR A 68 -1.13 -11.40 0.35
CA THR A 68 -0.80 -10.51 -0.77
C THR A 68 -2.01 -10.26 -1.66
N LEU A 69 -2.79 -11.30 -2.01
CA LEU A 69 -4.00 -11.13 -2.83
C LEU A 69 -5.08 -10.30 -2.12
N ILE A 70 -5.27 -10.52 -0.82
CA ILE A 70 -6.16 -9.68 0.01
C ILE A 70 -5.66 -8.24 0.04
N GLY A 71 -4.36 -8.03 0.22
CA GLY A 71 -3.72 -6.71 0.17
C GLY A 71 -3.99 -5.99 -1.14
N PHE A 72 -3.86 -6.68 -2.28
CA PHE A 72 -4.18 -6.12 -3.60
C PHE A 72 -5.64 -5.69 -3.71
N GLY A 73 -6.58 -6.56 -3.30
CA GLY A 73 -8.00 -6.26 -3.33
C GLY A 73 -8.35 -5.07 -2.43
N LEU A 74 -7.83 -5.07 -1.20
CA LEU A 74 -8.05 -4.00 -0.23
C LEU A 74 -7.48 -2.67 -0.72
N PHE A 75 -6.25 -2.68 -1.22
CA PHE A 75 -5.59 -1.50 -1.77
C PHE A 75 -6.37 -0.93 -2.97
N GLY A 76 -6.78 -1.80 -3.91
CA GLY A 76 -7.54 -1.37 -5.08
C GLY A 76 -8.89 -0.76 -4.73
N LEU A 77 -9.66 -1.42 -3.85
CA LEU A 77 -10.97 -0.91 -3.40
C LEU A 77 -10.82 0.40 -2.62
N ALA A 78 -9.81 0.50 -1.74
CA ALA A 78 -9.53 1.73 -1.01
C ALA A 78 -9.09 2.87 -1.95
N SER A 79 -8.31 2.56 -2.99
CA SER A 79 -7.91 3.55 -4.01
C SER A 79 -9.12 4.14 -4.73
N LEU A 80 -10.10 3.30 -5.08
CA LEU A 80 -11.37 3.76 -5.67
C LEU A 80 -12.16 4.63 -4.68
N ALA A 81 -12.19 4.24 -3.40
CA ALA A 81 -12.83 5.03 -2.36
C ALA A 81 -12.15 6.40 -2.16
N CYS A 82 -10.82 6.48 -2.27
CA CYS A 82 -10.07 7.74 -2.27
C CYS A 82 -10.52 8.66 -3.43
N GLY A 83 -10.68 8.10 -4.64
CA GLY A 83 -11.15 8.85 -5.81
C GLY A 83 -12.59 9.33 -5.72
N ALA A 84 -13.43 8.63 -4.94
CA ALA A 84 -14.84 8.98 -4.70
C ALA A 84 -15.06 9.83 -3.44
N ALA A 85 -14.00 10.19 -2.72
CA ALA A 85 -14.13 10.88 -1.44
C ALA A 85 -14.66 12.31 -1.62
N ALA A 86 -15.78 12.62 -0.96
CA ALA A 86 -16.43 13.93 -1.00
C ALA A 86 -15.94 14.91 0.08
N GLY A 87 -14.84 14.59 0.79
CA GLY A 87 -14.32 15.43 1.87
C GLY A 87 -13.03 14.88 2.48
N ALA A 88 -12.35 15.71 3.27
CA ALA A 88 -11.07 15.35 3.88
C ALA A 88 -11.20 14.16 4.85
N GLY A 89 -12.23 14.12 5.70
CA GLY A 89 -12.44 13.01 6.64
C GLY A 89 -12.59 11.64 5.94
N PRO A 90 -13.54 11.48 5.00
CA PRO A 90 -13.68 10.26 4.20
C PRO A 90 -12.41 9.88 3.44
N LEU A 91 -11.69 10.86 2.87
CA LEU A 91 -10.42 10.63 2.19
C LEU A 91 -9.36 10.07 3.15
N ILE A 92 -9.21 10.66 4.34
CA ILE A 92 -8.26 10.20 5.36
C ILE A 92 -8.58 8.76 5.79
N ALA A 93 -9.87 8.45 6.00
CA ALA A 93 -10.30 7.10 6.34
C ALA A 93 -9.98 6.10 5.21
N ALA A 94 -10.27 6.45 3.96
CA ALA A 94 -9.94 5.63 2.80
C ALA A 94 -8.42 5.42 2.67
N ARG A 95 -7.61 6.46 2.90
CA ARG A 95 -6.15 6.40 2.92
C ARG A 95 -5.61 5.48 4.02
N ALA A 96 -6.22 5.50 5.21
CA ALA A 96 -5.85 4.58 6.28
C ALA A 96 -6.13 3.11 5.90
N VAL A 97 -7.29 2.83 5.29
CA VAL A 97 -7.61 1.50 4.76
C VAL A 97 -6.67 1.10 3.63
N GLN A 98 -6.30 2.04 2.76
CA GLN A 98 -5.33 1.83 1.69
C GLN A 98 -3.94 1.48 2.24
N GLY A 99 -3.51 2.17 3.30
CA GLY A 99 -2.27 1.86 4.03
C GLY A 99 -2.30 0.46 4.65
N ALA A 100 -3.45 0.01 5.18
CA ALA A 100 -3.60 -1.37 5.63
C ALA A 100 -3.43 -2.39 4.49
N GLY A 101 -3.97 -2.09 3.30
CA GLY A 101 -3.74 -2.90 2.09
C GLY A 101 -2.26 -2.98 1.70
N ALA A 102 -1.57 -1.83 1.71
CA ALA A 102 -0.14 -1.75 1.42
C ALA A 102 0.72 -2.50 2.46
N ALA A 103 0.35 -2.48 3.74
CA ALA A 103 1.02 -3.23 4.79
C ALA A 103 0.97 -4.75 4.57
N LEU A 104 -0.07 -5.27 3.91
CA LEU A 104 -0.18 -6.70 3.55
C LEU A 104 0.66 -7.05 2.32
N LEU A 105 0.90 -6.09 1.42
CA LEU A 105 1.63 -6.29 0.17
C LEU A 105 3.15 -6.38 0.39
N LEU A 106 3.71 -5.52 1.25
CA LEU A 106 5.16 -5.42 1.47
C LEU A 106 5.80 -6.72 2.00
N PRO A 107 5.42 -7.26 3.18
CA PRO A 107 6.01 -8.48 3.71
C PRO A 107 5.62 -9.71 2.89
N GLY A 108 4.38 -9.74 2.37
CA GLY A 108 3.91 -10.85 1.55
C GLY A 108 4.63 -10.94 0.20
N GLY A 109 4.89 -9.80 -0.45
CA GLY A 109 5.66 -9.73 -1.69
C GLY A 109 7.10 -10.22 -1.50
N LEU A 110 7.77 -9.74 -0.45
CA LEU A 110 9.11 -10.18 -0.11
C LEU A 110 9.16 -11.70 0.12
N ALA A 111 8.27 -12.23 0.97
CA ALA A 111 8.23 -13.65 1.29
C ALA A 111 7.88 -14.54 0.09
N LEU A 112 7.02 -14.07 -0.83
CA LEU A 112 6.71 -14.79 -2.06
C LEU A 112 7.90 -14.82 -3.02
N ILE A 113 8.69 -13.75 -3.09
CA ILE A 113 9.91 -13.73 -3.90
C ILE A 113 10.95 -14.68 -3.31
N THR A 114 11.20 -14.61 -2.00
CA THR A 114 12.19 -15.51 -1.36
C THR A 114 11.78 -16.98 -1.45
N ALA A 115 10.48 -17.30 -1.37
CA ALA A 115 9.99 -18.66 -1.55
C ALA A 115 10.05 -19.14 -3.01
N ALA A 116 9.89 -18.26 -3.99
CA ALA A 116 9.88 -18.61 -5.41
C ALA A 116 11.29 -18.76 -6.02
N TYR A 117 12.31 -18.15 -5.42
CA TYR A 117 13.70 -18.15 -5.92
C TYR A 117 14.67 -18.69 -4.84
N PRO A 118 14.92 -20.02 -4.77
CA PRO A 118 15.79 -20.61 -3.75
C PRO A 118 17.28 -20.32 -3.93
N GLY A 119 17.71 -20.03 -5.15
CA GLY A 119 19.10 -19.72 -5.46
C GLY A 119 19.47 -18.30 -5.03
N ARG A 120 20.49 -18.11 -4.20
CA ARG A 120 20.90 -16.77 -3.70
C ARG A 120 21.07 -15.72 -4.81
N ALA A 121 21.66 -16.09 -5.95
CA ALA A 121 21.88 -15.17 -7.07
C ALA A 121 20.57 -14.79 -7.78
N GLU A 122 19.66 -15.75 -7.96
CA GLU A 122 18.35 -15.51 -8.57
C GLU A 122 17.44 -14.69 -7.64
N GLN A 123 17.47 -15.00 -6.34
CA GLN A 123 16.77 -14.24 -5.31
C GLN A 123 17.24 -12.79 -5.27
N ALA A 124 18.56 -12.55 -5.27
CA ALA A 124 19.11 -11.20 -5.28
C ALA A 124 18.69 -10.41 -6.53
N ARG A 125 18.65 -11.06 -7.71
CA ARG A 125 18.14 -10.44 -8.94
C ARG A 125 16.65 -10.13 -8.86
N ALA A 126 15.84 -11.07 -8.37
CA ALA A 126 14.40 -10.89 -8.23
C ALA A 126 14.05 -9.78 -7.23
N LEU A 127 14.78 -9.71 -6.11
CA LEU A 127 14.67 -8.63 -5.13
C LEU A 127 15.16 -7.28 -5.65
N GLY A 128 16.15 -7.26 -6.55
CA GLY A 128 16.61 -6.03 -7.18
C GLY A 128 15.64 -5.47 -8.23
N VAL A 129 14.77 -6.32 -8.79
CA VAL A 129 13.72 -5.93 -9.75
C VAL A 129 12.43 -5.50 -9.04
N TRP A 130 12.18 -6.02 -7.84
CA TRP A 130 11.01 -5.71 -7.01
C TRP A 130 11.22 -4.44 -6.19
#